data_AF-A0A441ZGS8-F1
#
_entry.id   AF-A0A441ZGS8-F1
#
_cell.length_a   1.000
_cell.length_b   1.000
_cell.length_c   1.000
_cell.angle_alpha   90.00
_cell.angle_beta   90.00
_cell.angle_gamma   90.00
#
_symmetry.space_group_name_H-M   'P 1'
#
loop_
_entity.id
_entity.type
_entity.pdbx_description
1 polymer ?
#
loop_
_entity_poly.entity_id
_entity_poly.type
_entity_poly.pdbx_seq_one_letter_code
_entity_poly.pdbx_strand_id
1 'polypeptide(L)' 'MQASGQSRTQALTRRLIAKGYPAMLVRSFAAGAVETDLNLVLWKWGDDPPGRLAPIDDEGRLS' A
#
# COMPACT_ATOMS: atom_id res chain seq x y z
N MET A 1 7.08 21.36 -9.17
CA MET A 1 7.48 19.94 -9.05
C MET A 1 8.60 19.84 -8.01
N GLN A 2 8.62 18.82 -7.15
CA GLN A 2 9.75 18.64 -6.24
C GLN A 2 11.03 18.38 -7.05
N ALA A 3 12.17 18.93 -6.63
CA ALA A 3 13.43 18.95 -7.38
C ALA A 3 13.98 17.57 -7.79
N SER A 4 13.47 16.49 -7.19
CA SER A 4 13.86 15.10 -7.44
C SER A 4 12.77 14.25 -8.10
N GLY A 5 11.60 14.82 -8.43
CA GLY A 5 10.44 14.07 -8.92
C GLY A 5 9.77 13.16 -7.88
N GLN A 6 10.31 13.07 -6.66
CA GLN A 6 9.77 12.24 -5.59
C GLN A 6 8.70 13.00 -4.79
N SER A 7 7.56 12.37 -4.51
CA SER A 7 6.55 12.93 -3.60
C SER A 7 6.91 12.70 -2.13
N ARG A 8 6.31 13.47 -1.21
CA ARG A 8 6.50 13.27 0.25
C ARG A 8 6.01 11.88 0.69
N THR A 9 4.90 11.40 0.12
CA THR A 9 4.36 10.08 0.42
C THR A 9 5.27 8.97 -0.08
N GLN A 10 5.88 9.12 -1.26
CA GLN A 10 6.90 8.17 -1.74
C GLN A 10 8.13 8.15 -0.83
N ALA A 11 8.59 9.30 -0.33
CA ALA A 11 9.71 9.35 0.62
C ALA A 11 9.39 8.66 1.95
N LEU A 12 8.17 8.84 2.46
CA LEU A 12 7.69 8.09 3.63
C LEU A 12 7.68 6.59 3.37
N THR A 13 7.09 6.14 2.26
CA THR A 13 7.01 4.70 1.91
C THR A 13 8.40 4.07 1.82
N ARG A 14 9.37 4.72 1.17
CA ARG A 14 10.76 4.21 1.09
C ARG A 14 11.38 4.03 2.48
N ARG A 15 11.13 4.96 3.41
CA ARG A 15 11.62 4.84 4.80
C ARG A 15 10.94 3.70 5.56
N LEU A 16 9.64 3.46 5.33
CA LEU A 16 8.92 2.35 5.96
C LEU A 16 9.40 0.99 5.42
N ILE A 17 9.62 0.88 4.12
CA ILE A 17 10.23 -0.29 3.48
C ILE A 17 11.61 -0.57 4.09
N ALA A 18 12.48 0.44 4.16
CA ALA A 18 13.83 0.29 4.72
C ALA A 18 13.82 -0.12 6.20
N LYS A 19 12.75 0.20 6.94
CA LYS A 19 12.54 -0.23 8.34
C LYS A 19 11.93 -1.63 8.46
N GLY A 20 11.61 -2.30 7.36
CA GLY A 20 11.09 -3.67 7.36
C GLY A 20 9.57 -3.79 7.55
N TYR A 21 8.82 -2.69 7.51
CA TYR A 21 7.35 -2.77 7.48
C TYR A 21 6.92 -3.36 6.14
N PRO A 22 5.93 -4.28 6.09
CA PRO A 22 5.49 -4.92 4.84
C PRO A 22 4.38 -4.15 4.10
N ALA A 23 3.75 -3.21 4.81
CA ALA A 23 2.50 -2.58 4.40
C ALA A 23 2.26 -1.23 5.08
N MET A 24 1.23 -0.51 4.62
CA MET A 24 0.71 0.70 5.25
C MET A 24 -0.82 0.75 5.12
N LEU A 25 -1.50 1.17 6.19
CA LEU A 25 -2.90 1.61 6.15
C LEU A 25 -2.95 3.13 6.00
N VAL A 26 -3.74 3.62 5.07
CA VAL A 26 -3.93 5.07 4.83
C VAL A 26 -5.40 5.38 4.67
N ARG A 27 -5.81 6.62 4.99
CA ARG A 27 -7.17 7.08 4.69
C ARG A 27 -7.44 7.06 3.19
N SER A 28 -8.66 6.67 2.84
CA SER A 28 -9.14 6.81 1.47
C SER A 28 -9.42 8.28 1.14
N PHE A 29 -9.13 8.65 -0.10
CA PHE A 29 -9.45 9.95 -0.68
C PHE A 29 -10.32 9.80 -1.94
N ALA A 30 -10.92 8.61 -2.14
CA ALA A 30 -11.92 8.40 -3.17
C ALA A 30 -13.16 9.28 -2.89
N ALA A 31 -13.86 9.69 -3.96
CA ALA A 31 -15.08 10.45 -3.81
C ALA A 31 -16.10 9.68 -2.95
N GLY A 32 -16.61 10.32 -1.88
CA GLY A 32 -17.57 9.73 -0.95
C GLY A 32 -16.96 8.94 0.22
N ALA A 33 -15.63 8.84 0.33
CA ALA A 33 -14.99 8.17 1.46
C ALA A 33 -15.23 8.91 2.79
N VAL A 34 -15.48 8.15 3.86
CA VAL A 34 -15.57 8.64 5.25
C VAL A 34 -14.26 8.40 6.01
N GLU A 35 -14.15 8.96 7.22
CA GLU A 35 -12.90 8.92 8.00
C GLU A 35 -12.40 7.51 8.33
N THR A 36 -13.33 6.56 8.43
CA THR A 36 -13.06 5.15 8.72
C THR A 36 -12.66 4.34 7.48
N ASP A 37 -12.79 4.91 6.28
CA ASP A 37 -12.44 4.22 5.05
C ASP A 37 -10.91 4.25 4.85
N LEU A 38 -10.33 3.06 4.80
CA LEU A 38 -8.89 2.87 4.69
C LEU A 38 -8.54 2.11 3.40
N ASN A 39 -7.43 2.52 2.79
CA ASN A 39 -6.75 1.72 1.80
C ASN A 39 -5.60 0.96 2.45
N LEU A 40 -5.44 -0.30 2.07
CA LEU A 40 -4.29 -1.13 2.40
C LEU A 40 -3.29 -1.11 1.24
N VAL A 41 -2.07 -0.65 1.51
CA VAL A 41 -0.96 -0.64 0.56
C VAL A 41 0.03 -1.72 0.96
N LEU A 42 0.19 -2.74 0.13
CA LEU A 42 1.11 -3.87 0.37
C LEU A 42 2.27 -3.78 -0.62
N TRP A 43 3.51 -3.89 -0.14
CA TRP A 43 4.70 -4.01 -0.99
C TRP A 43 5.52 -5.27 -0.71
N LYS A 44 5.25 -5.97 0.39
CA LYS A 44 5.76 -7.33 0.63
C LYS A 44 4.59 -8.23 1.00
N TRP A 45 4.16 -9.02 0.04
CA TRP A 45 3.08 -10.00 0.18
C TRP A 45 3.30 -11.15 -0.82
N GLY A 46 2.62 -12.28 -0.62
CA GLY A 46 2.68 -13.45 -1.51
C GLY A 46 1.93 -14.64 -0.93
N ASP A 47 2.23 -15.86 -1.36
CA ASP A 47 1.57 -17.07 -0.85
C ASP A 47 2.17 -17.61 0.45
N ASP A 48 3.38 -17.15 0.80
CA ASP A 48 4.15 -17.67 1.92
C ASP A 48 4.17 -16.73 3.15
N PRO A 49 4.19 -17.28 4.38
CA PRO A 49 4.41 -16.50 5.61
C PRO A 49 5.76 -15.74 5.60
N PRO A 50 5.88 -14.62 6.35
CA PRO A 50 4.85 -13.99 7.17
C PRO A 50 3.93 -13.02 6.40
N GLY A 51 4.12 -12.85 5.09
CA GLY A 51 3.37 -11.92 4.24
C GLY A 51 2.26 -12.59 3.42
N ARG A 52 1.74 -13.73 3.89
CA ARG A 52 0.76 -14.52 3.15
C ARG A 52 -0.54 -13.73 2.95
N LEU A 53 -0.99 -13.63 1.70
CA LEU A 53 -2.26 -13.03 1.31
C LEU A 53 -2.98 -13.96 0.33
N ALA A 54 -4.26 -14.24 0.59
CA ALA A 54 -5.11 -15.02 -0.32
C ALA A 54 -6.27 -14.11 -0.80
N PRO A 55 -6.04 -13.29 -1.85
CA PRO A 55 -7.07 -12.40 -2.38
C PRO A 55 -8.17 -13.19 -3.10
N ILE A 56 -9.41 -12.69 -3.02
CA ILE A 56 -10.49 -13.08 -3.92
C ILE A 56 -10.34 -12.20 -5.16
N ASP A 57 -9.82 -12.77 -6.25
CA ASP A 57 -9.54 -12.08 -7.50
C ASP A 57 -10.37 -12.65 -8.64
N ASP A 58 -11.70 -12.57 -8.52
CA ASP A 58 -12.65 -13.10 -9.51
C ASP A 58 -12.46 -12.47 -10.91
N GLU A 59 -11.87 -11.27 -10.97
CA GLU A 59 -11.61 -10.53 -12.20
C GLU A 59 -10.19 -10.73 -12.76
N GLY A 60 -9.32 -11.47 -12.07
CA GLY A 60 -7.95 -11.77 -12.52
C GLY A 60 -7.05 -10.54 -12.69
N ARG A 61 -7.13 -9.56 -11.79
CA ARG A 61 -6.37 -8.30 -11.87
C ARG A 61 -4.99 -8.35 -11.19
N LEU A 62 -4.68 -9.40 -10.45
CA LEU A 62 -3.45 -9.51 -9.65
C LEU A 62 -2.34 -10.36 -10.29
N SER A 63 -2.41 -10.59 -11.61
CA SER A 63 -1.44 -11.37 -12.40
C SER A 63 -0.11 -10.66 -12.66
#